data_AF-A0A2E4FDS4-F1
#
_entry.id   AF-A0A2E4FDS4-F1
#
_cell.length_a   1.000
_cell.length_b   1.000
_cell.length_c   1.000
_cell.angle_alpha   90.00
_cell.angle_beta   90.00
_cell.angle_gamma   90.00
#
_symmetry.space_group_name_H-M   'P 1'
#
loop_
_entity.id
_entity.type
_entity.pdbx_description
1 polymer ?
#
loop_
_entity_poly.entity_id
_entity_poly.type
_entity_poly.pdbx_seq_one_letter_code
_entity_poly.pdbx_strand_id
1 'polypeptide(L)'
;MNVSLWLGRIGRSLGYSLFFFVMCAVFLVLTFPTEQTADYLSVKGSEALGGDLEIGELDIGITGDLDLNDVTVRFPPDGSLTKSGKPAPGPLLAVDSLELDVGLLSLLGENPSVTFDAQIQGGEINGGSVVAGPEGAAKVVIEEMSGIQIGSARIVKRAAGYDLRGILGGTVDVDWKGSAETLVASVDLGLSQTRIVKPIVPTKQLGPIELGDIDVGEFRFLVEVGLQSELTSAKGKRGKRKRGKDHTVILFKEVGASGDDIDIAVDPSSTIRIIPKVPFKNARLDLHFAVQFKDRFFDKKVKGADGSTSQPNRILRMVLKQDARMRSATRDGVLGVGCRGTVGKPDCRPEQPRVRGFKKHKPRFKASASEDEDEQDKAQKPSARKNLPKPKPSAKDRAAERRRAAQDRRAAPRSSAPARGSANNSGSSNFERSPPNRGSPPPSALRPSSATLARPIPTPNPSSVTREMQPMVPNDSAYGGGDEEDEEENEEEDEEEDDEDEDEDDEDDEDDDEDEDDEDDDEDEEEDDE
;
A
#
# COMPACT_ATOMS: atom_id res chain seq x y z
N MET A 1 -39.82 -62.56 -6.08
CA MET A 1 -39.79 -61.17 -5.54
C MET A 1 -39.77 -60.21 -6.72
N ASN A 2 -40.76 -59.34 -6.85
CA ASN A 2 -41.02 -58.53 -8.05
C ASN A 2 -40.13 -57.29 -8.11
N VAL A 3 -38.90 -57.47 -8.56
CA VAL A 3 -37.91 -56.40 -8.74
C VAL A 3 -38.41 -55.36 -9.77
N SER A 4 -39.16 -55.77 -10.80
CA SER A 4 -39.68 -54.87 -11.85
C SER A 4 -40.72 -53.86 -11.35
N LEU A 5 -41.59 -54.24 -10.40
CA LEU A 5 -42.59 -53.34 -9.80
C LEU A 5 -41.96 -52.31 -8.86
N TRP A 6 -40.80 -52.63 -8.28
CA TRP A 6 -40.08 -51.75 -7.37
C TRP A 6 -39.28 -50.68 -8.13
N LEU A 7 -38.60 -51.04 -9.22
CA LEU A 7 -37.89 -50.07 -10.07
C LEU A 7 -38.82 -49.00 -10.68
N GLY A 8 -40.03 -49.37 -11.10
CA GLY A 8 -40.98 -48.41 -11.67
C GLY A 8 -41.49 -47.36 -10.67
N ARG A 9 -41.54 -47.70 -9.36
CA ARG A 9 -41.93 -46.74 -8.31
C ARG A 9 -40.81 -45.77 -7.98
N ILE A 10 -39.56 -46.24 -7.95
CA ILE A 10 -38.39 -45.39 -7.70
C ILE A 10 -38.17 -44.41 -8.85
N GLY A 11 -38.28 -44.87 -10.11
CA GLY A 11 -38.14 -44.00 -11.27
C GLY A 11 -39.17 -42.86 -11.30
N ARG A 12 -40.41 -43.12 -10.88
CA ARG A 12 -41.43 -42.07 -10.75
C ARG A 12 -41.12 -41.10 -9.61
N SER A 13 -40.69 -41.60 -8.46
CA SER A 13 -40.33 -40.74 -7.33
C SER A 13 -39.17 -39.81 -7.68
N LEU A 14 -38.10 -40.36 -8.26
CA LEU A 14 -36.94 -39.58 -8.73
C LEU A 14 -37.34 -38.57 -9.82
N GLY A 15 -38.22 -38.98 -10.75
CA GLY A 15 -38.73 -38.09 -11.80
C GLY A 15 -39.52 -36.89 -11.24
N TYR A 16 -40.41 -37.11 -10.26
CA TYR A 16 -41.14 -36.01 -9.62
C TYR A 16 -40.22 -35.10 -8.79
N SER A 17 -39.26 -35.67 -8.06
CA SER A 17 -38.29 -34.87 -7.30
C SER A 17 -37.40 -34.04 -8.21
N LEU A 18 -36.89 -34.60 -9.31
CA LEU A 18 -36.09 -33.88 -10.30
C LEU A 18 -36.92 -32.79 -11.00
N PHE A 19 -38.14 -33.11 -11.41
CA PHE A 19 -39.05 -32.13 -12.02
C PHE A 19 -39.38 -30.99 -11.05
N PHE A 20 -39.67 -31.30 -9.78
CA PHE A 20 -39.92 -30.29 -8.77
C PHE A 20 -38.68 -29.42 -8.53
N PHE A 21 -37.48 -30.00 -8.50
CA PHE A 21 -36.23 -29.26 -8.35
C PHE A 21 -35.99 -28.31 -9.54
N VAL A 22 -36.18 -28.80 -10.78
CA VAL A 22 -36.05 -27.98 -12.00
C VAL A 22 -37.10 -26.86 -12.03
N MET A 23 -38.36 -27.17 -11.71
CA MET A 23 -39.42 -26.16 -11.64
C MET A 23 -39.15 -25.15 -10.53
N CYS A 24 -38.70 -25.60 -9.37
CA CYS A 24 -38.32 -24.71 -8.27
C CYS A 24 -37.17 -23.78 -8.68
N ALA A 25 -36.15 -24.29 -9.37
CA ALA A 25 -35.06 -23.48 -9.91
C ALA A 25 -35.56 -22.44 -10.93
N VAL A 26 -36.42 -22.84 -11.87
CA VAL A 26 -37.04 -21.91 -12.84
C VAL A 26 -37.90 -20.86 -12.14
N PHE A 27 -38.70 -21.25 -11.14
CA PHE A 27 -39.50 -20.31 -10.36
C PHE A 27 -38.62 -19.36 -9.55
N LEU A 28 -37.53 -19.85 -8.94
CA LEU A 28 -36.58 -19.00 -8.22
C LEU A 28 -35.98 -17.95 -9.16
N VAL A 29 -35.53 -18.33 -10.35
CA VAL A 29 -34.99 -17.38 -11.35
C VAL A 29 -36.05 -16.38 -11.82
N LEU A 30 -37.27 -16.83 -12.14
CA LEU A 30 -38.33 -15.96 -12.67
C LEU A 30 -39.00 -15.06 -11.64
N THR A 31 -38.97 -15.43 -10.36
CA THR A 31 -39.62 -14.68 -9.26
C THR A 31 -38.61 -13.96 -8.37
N PHE A 32 -37.33 -14.00 -8.72
CA PHE A 32 -36.32 -13.28 -7.97
C PHE A 32 -36.57 -11.77 -8.09
N PRO A 33 -36.66 -11.03 -6.96
CA PRO A 33 -36.96 -9.61 -6.98
C PRO A 33 -35.69 -8.78 -7.27
N THR A 34 -35.20 -8.82 -8.51
CA THR A 34 -33.94 -8.17 -8.94
C THR A 34 -33.87 -6.70 -8.55
N GLU A 35 -34.93 -5.92 -8.80
CA GLU A 35 -34.99 -4.50 -8.44
C GLU A 35 -34.84 -4.26 -6.92
N GLN A 36 -35.51 -5.06 -6.09
CA GLN A 36 -35.42 -4.91 -4.63
C GLN A 36 -34.05 -5.34 -4.10
N THR A 37 -33.44 -6.35 -4.72
CA THR A 37 -32.08 -6.77 -4.38
C THR A 37 -31.06 -5.71 -4.79
N ALA A 38 -31.20 -5.10 -5.97
CA ALA A 38 -30.35 -4.00 -6.40
C ALA A 38 -30.46 -2.79 -5.45
N ASP A 39 -31.68 -2.40 -5.06
CA ASP A 39 -31.92 -1.33 -4.09
C ASP A 39 -31.36 -1.66 -2.70
N TYR A 40 -31.50 -2.92 -2.27
CA TYR A 40 -30.93 -3.36 -1.00
C TYR A 40 -29.39 -3.32 -1.02
N LEU A 41 -28.78 -3.82 -2.10
CA LEU A 41 -27.33 -3.81 -2.29
C LEU A 41 -26.79 -2.39 -2.41
N SER A 42 -27.50 -1.49 -3.10
CA SER A 42 -27.10 -0.09 -3.22
C SER A 42 -27.10 0.60 -1.85
N VAL A 43 -28.15 0.42 -1.03
CA VAL A 43 -28.22 1.01 0.32
C VAL A 43 -27.16 0.41 1.25
N LYS A 44 -27.04 -0.93 1.30
CA LYS A 44 -26.09 -1.60 2.18
C LYS A 44 -24.64 -1.37 1.77
N GLY A 45 -24.37 -1.39 0.47
CA GLY A 45 -23.07 -1.06 -0.08
C GLY A 45 -22.72 0.41 0.16
N SER A 46 -23.69 1.32 0.06
CA SER A 46 -23.49 2.73 0.37
C SER A 46 -23.11 2.95 1.85
N GLU A 47 -23.82 2.28 2.75
CA GLU A 47 -23.54 2.29 4.20
C GLU A 47 -22.14 1.74 4.50
N ALA A 48 -21.77 0.62 3.87
CA ALA A 48 -20.47 -0.03 4.08
C ALA A 48 -19.29 0.76 3.50
N LEU A 49 -19.47 1.38 2.33
CA LEU A 49 -18.43 2.18 1.66
C LEU A 49 -18.36 3.62 2.17
N GLY A 50 -19.37 4.07 2.91
CA GLY A 50 -19.52 5.45 3.36
C GLY A 50 -19.68 6.44 2.21
N GLY A 51 -20.29 6.03 1.10
CA GLY A 51 -20.54 6.82 -0.10
C GLY A 51 -21.78 6.33 -0.84
N ASP A 52 -22.17 6.97 -1.94
CA ASP A 52 -23.35 6.53 -2.72
C ASP A 52 -22.94 5.45 -3.73
N LEU A 53 -23.47 4.23 -3.56
CA LEU A 53 -23.36 3.14 -4.51
C LEU A 53 -24.60 3.14 -5.41
N GLU A 54 -24.39 3.27 -6.71
CA GLU A 54 -25.42 3.22 -7.74
C GLU A 54 -25.16 1.99 -8.63
N ILE A 55 -26.14 1.11 -8.75
CA ILE A 55 -26.06 -0.11 -9.58
C ILE A 55 -26.97 0.14 -10.80
N GLY A 56 -26.41 0.06 -12.01
CA GLY A 56 -27.16 0.32 -13.24
C GLY A 56 -28.11 -0.81 -13.59
N GLU A 57 -27.56 -2.03 -13.70
CA GLU A 57 -28.31 -3.24 -14.02
C GLU A 57 -27.83 -4.40 -13.14
N LEU A 58 -28.76 -5.23 -12.69
CA LEU A 58 -28.50 -6.43 -11.89
C LEU A 58 -29.16 -7.62 -12.61
N ASP A 59 -28.32 -8.51 -13.14
CA ASP A 59 -28.71 -9.76 -13.75
C ASP A 59 -28.37 -10.94 -12.85
N ILE A 60 -29.13 -12.03 -13.00
CA ILE A 60 -28.95 -13.23 -12.20
C ILE A 60 -28.79 -14.42 -13.13
N GLY A 61 -27.62 -15.04 -13.06
CA GLY A 61 -27.30 -16.27 -13.74
C GLY A 61 -28.14 -17.44 -13.24
N ILE A 62 -28.39 -18.41 -14.11
CA ILE A 62 -29.11 -19.66 -13.77
C ILE A 62 -28.39 -20.42 -12.65
N THR A 63 -27.07 -20.24 -12.57
CA THR A 63 -26.13 -20.82 -11.60
C THR A 63 -26.16 -20.14 -10.24
N GLY A 64 -26.86 -19.00 -10.11
CA GLY A 64 -26.88 -18.20 -8.88
C GLY A 64 -25.85 -17.07 -8.85
N ASP A 65 -25.11 -16.89 -9.95
CA ASP A 65 -24.19 -15.77 -10.14
C ASP A 65 -24.98 -14.46 -10.24
N LEU A 66 -24.45 -13.38 -9.67
CA LEU A 66 -25.01 -12.04 -9.74
C LEU A 66 -24.10 -11.19 -10.63
N ASP A 67 -24.62 -10.74 -11.75
CA ASP A 67 -23.92 -9.87 -12.68
C ASP A 67 -24.38 -8.43 -12.45
N LEU A 68 -23.50 -7.57 -11.95
CA LEU A 68 -23.76 -6.16 -11.77
C LEU A 68 -23.07 -5.36 -12.88
N ASN A 69 -23.84 -4.67 -13.69
CA ASN A 69 -23.32 -3.82 -14.76
C ASN A 69 -23.44 -2.33 -14.37
N ASP A 70 -22.48 -1.53 -14.85
CA ASP A 70 -22.43 -0.08 -14.66
C ASP A 70 -22.46 0.36 -13.17
N VAL A 71 -21.71 -0.33 -12.33
CA VAL A 71 -21.64 -0.03 -10.89
C VAL A 71 -20.81 1.24 -10.66
N THR A 72 -21.43 2.25 -10.08
CA THR A 72 -20.79 3.54 -9.79
C THR A 72 -20.74 3.80 -8.30
N VAL A 73 -19.54 3.95 -7.75
CA VAL A 73 -19.31 4.35 -6.36
C VAL A 73 -18.93 5.83 -6.32
N ARG A 74 -19.74 6.64 -5.64
CA ARG A 74 -19.47 8.06 -5.39
C ARG A 74 -19.06 8.25 -3.95
N PHE A 75 -17.80 8.54 -3.73
CA PHE A 75 -17.32 8.82 -2.38
C PHE A 75 -17.76 10.23 -1.94
N PRO A 76 -17.90 10.45 -0.62
CA PRO A 76 -18.29 11.75 -0.09
C PRO A 76 -17.25 12.82 -0.40
N PRO A 77 -17.66 14.09 -0.49
CA PRO A 77 -16.74 15.20 -0.70
C PRO A 77 -15.74 15.28 0.47
N ASP A 78 -14.48 15.55 0.16
CA ASP A 78 -13.37 15.54 1.11
C ASP A 78 -13.21 16.84 1.92
N GLY A 79 -14.24 17.69 1.88
CA GLY A 79 -14.19 19.04 2.43
C GLY A 79 -13.38 20.03 1.58
N SER A 80 -12.78 19.61 0.46
CA SER A 80 -12.12 20.57 -0.43
C SER A 80 -13.15 21.46 -1.12
N LEU A 81 -12.93 22.77 -1.08
CA LEU A 81 -13.79 23.73 -1.76
C LEU A 81 -13.26 23.96 -3.18
N THR A 82 -14.18 23.91 -4.14
CA THR A 82 -13.93 24.39 -5.51
C THR A 82 -13.64 25.89 -5.50
N LYS A 83 -13.11 26.43 -6.61
CA LYS A 83 -12.89 27.88 -6.78
C LYS A 83 -14.16 28.72 -6.58
N SER A 84 -15.35 28.11 -6.71
CA SER A 84 -16.64 28.76 -6.46
C SER A 84 -17.13 28.65 -5.02
N GLY A 85 -16.31 28.09 -4.11
CA GLY A 85 -16.68 27.91 -2.70
C GLY A 85 -17.66 26.76 -2.45
N LYS A 86 -18.01 25.96 -3.47
CA LYS A 86 -18.84 24.75 -3.31
C LYS A 86 -17.95 23.54 -2.98
N PRO A 87 -18.40 22.57 -2.17
CA PRO A 87 -17.68 21.31 -1.97
C PRO A 87 -17.36 20.67 -3.32
N ALA A 88 -16.11 20.26 -3.53
CA ALA A 88 -15.74 19.51 -4.72
C ALA A 88 -16.46 18.17 -4.69
N PRO A 89 -17.06 17.72 -5.80
CA PRO A 89 -17.66 16.40 -5.86
C PRO A 89 -16.57 15.36 -5.54
N GLY A 90 -16.91 14.39 -4.69
CA GLY A 90 -15.99 13.35 -4.30
C GLY A 90 -15.54 12.50 -5.49
N PRO A 91 -14.50 11.68 -5.31
CA PRO A 91 -14.04 10.79 -6.36
C PRO A 91 -15.17 9.84 -6.79
N LEU A 92 -15.23 9.57 -8.08
CA LEU A 92 -16.13 8.59 -8.67
C LEU A 92 -15.29 7.40 -9.12
N LEU A 93 -15.68 6.20 -8.70
CA LEU A 93 -15.14 4.94 -9.18
C LEU A 93 -16.25 4.26 -9.99
N ALA A 94 -16.01 4.10 -11.29
CA ALA A 94 -16.87 3.32 -12.16
C ALA A 94 -16.28 1.92 -12.31
N VAL A 95 -17.13 0.93 -12.13
CA VAL A 95 -16.88 -0.49 -12.34
C VAL A 95 -17.82 -0.89 -13.47
N ASP A 96 -17.23 -1.30 -14.59
CA ASP A 96 -17.95 -1.54 -15.84
C ASP A 96 -18.82 -2.80 -15.70
N SER A 97 -18.25 -3.88 -15.17
CA SER A 97 -18.96 -5.10 -14.80
C SER A 97 -18.39 -5.71 -13.51
N LEU A 98 -19.24 -6.37 -12.73
CA LEU A 98 -18.89 -7.08 -11.51
C LEU A 98 -19.72 -8.36 -11.44
N GLU A 99 -19.09 -9.50 -11.68
CA GLU A 99 -19.68 -10.83 -11.56
C GLU A 99 -19.38 -11.35 -10.15
N LEU A 100 -20.43 -11.70 -9.40
CA LEU A 100 -20.34 -12.24 -8.04
C LEU A 100 -20.90 -13.66 -8.01
N ASP A 101 -20.08 -14.65 -7.71
CA ASP A 101 -20.54 -16.00 -7.39
C ASP A 101 -20.68 -16.12 -5.86
N VAL A 102 -21.93 -16.11 -5.43
CA VAL A 102 -22.31 -16.35 -4.03
C VAL A 102 -22.68 -17.82 -3.89
N GLY A 103 -21.70 -18.65 -3.51
CA GLY A 103 -21.92 -20.08 -3.34
C GLY A 103 -23.07 -20.35 -2.37
N LEU A 104 -24.21 -20.87 -2.86
CA LEU A 104 -25.44 -21.09 -2.06
C LEU A 104 -25.20 -21.95 -0.82
N LEU A 105 -24.27 -22.91 -0.91
CA LEU A 105 -23.89 -23.76 0.23
C LEU A 105 -23.07 -23.01 1.27
N SER A 106 -22.31 -21.98 0.88
CA SER A 106 -21.53 -21.14 1.80
C SER A 106 -22.43 -20.28 2.69
N LEU A 107 -23.59 -19.85 2.16
CA LEU A 107 -24.60 -19.10 2.93
C LEU A 107 -25.27 -19.95 4.03
N LEU A 108 -25.25 -21.27 3.89
CA LEU A 108 -25.75 -22.22 4.91
C LEU A 108 -24.67 -22.57 5.94
N GLY A 109 -23.40 -22.28 5.64
CA GLY A 109 -22.27 -22.50 6.53
C GLY A 109 -22.02 -21.33 7.48
N GLU A 110 -21.07 -21.52 8.40
CA GLU A 110 -20.65 -20.47 9.35
C GLU A 110 -19.79 -19.39 8.70
N ASN A 111 -19.20 -19.67 7.52
CA ASN A 111 -18.25 -18.80 6.84
C ASN A 111 -18.73 -18.53 5.40
N PRO A 112 -19.50 -17.46 5.15
CA PRO A 112 -19.94 -17.16 3.81
C PRO A 112 -18.74 -16.75 2.94
N SER A 113 -18.71 -17.27 1.72
CA SER A 113 -17.65 -16.99 0.75
C SER A 113 -18.26 -16.44 -0.54
N VAL A 114 -17.68 -15.37 -1.06
CA VAL A 114 -18.06 -14.76 -2.34
C VAL A 114 -16.83 -14.72 -3.22
N THR A 115 -16.92 -15.30 -4.42
CA THR A 115 -15.94 -15.10 -5.47
C THR A 115 -16.41 -14.00 -6.40
N PHE A 116 -15.48 -13.21 -6.93
CA PHE A 116 -15.83 -12.10 -7.81
C PHE A 116 -14.79 -11.88 -8.91
N ASP A 117 -15.30 -11.53 -10.08
CA ASP A 117 -14.53 -11.02 -11.20
C ASP A 117 -15.07 -9.62 -11.55
N ALA A 118 -14.19 -8.68 -11.86
CA ALA A 118 -14.60 -7.29 -12.09
C ALA A 118 -13.83 -6.62 -13.23
N GLN A 119 -14.54 -5.84 -14.04
CA GLN A 119 -13.94 -4.93 -15.02
C GLN A 119 -13.96 -3.51 -14.48
N ILE A 120 -12.78 -2.91 -14.31
CA ILE A 120 -12.62 -1.58 -13.72
C ILE A 120 -11.72 -0.73 -14.62
N GLN A 121 -12.28 0.34 -15.18
CA GLN A 121 -11.53 1.33 -15.97
C GLN A 121 -10.76 0.69 -17.14
N GLY A 122 -11.38 -0.28 -17.82
CA GLY A 122 -10.79 -1.04 -18.92
C GLY A 122 -9.70 -2.04 -18.51
N GLY A 123 -9.56 -2.32 -17.21
CA GLY A 123 -8.79 -3.45 -16.70
C GLY A 123 -9.69 -4.53 -16.09
N GLU A 124 -9.10 -5.66 -15.76
CA GLU A 124 -9.77 -6.85 -15.23
C GLU A 124 -9.18 -7.24 -13.87
N ILE A 125 -10.05 -7.66 -12.97
CA ILE A 125 -9.75 -8.32 -11.71
C ILE A 125 -10.33 -9.72 -11.83
N ASN A 126 -9.47 -10.74 -11.80
CA ASN A 126 -9.83 -12.14 -11.95
C ASN A 126 -9.49 -12.90 -10.66
N GLY A 127 -10.36 -13.84 -10.28
CA GLY A 127 -10.16 -14.72 -9.12
C GLY A 127 -10.20 -13.95 -7.81
N GLY A 128 -11.06 -12.96 -7.69
CA GLY A 128 -11.37 -12.33 -6.41
C GLY A 128 -12.10 -13.32 -5.50
N SER A 129 -11.75 -13.39 -4.23
CA SER A 129 -12.50 -14.15 -3.22
C SER A 129 -12.49 -13.44 -1.88
N VAL A 130 -13.65 -13.42 -1.23
CA VAL A 130 -13.85 -12.89 0.11
C VAL A 130 -14.51 -13.97 0.95
N VAL A 131 -13.83 -14.41 2.01
CA VAL A 131 -14.38 -15.34 2.99
C VAL A 131 -14.55 -14.58 4.29
N ALA A 132 -15.79 -14.35 4.70
CA ALA A 132 -16.06 -13.80 6.03
C ALA A 132 -15.99 -14.93 7.07
N GLY A 133 -15.34 -14.63 8.19
CA GLY A 133 -15.22 -15.52 9.33
C GLY A 133 -15.90 -14.96 10.58
N PRO A 134 -15.84 -15.70 11.70
CA PRO A 134 -16.40 -15.25 12.97
C PRO A 134 -15.71 -13.98 13.47
N GLU A 135 -16.41 -13.21 14.31
CA GLU A 135 -15.86 -12.03 15.00
C GLU A 135 -15.30 -10.94 14.05
N GLY A 136 -15.83 -10.86 12.83
CA GLY A 136 -15.36 -9.89 11.84
C GLY A 136 -14.02 -10.27 11.19
N ALA A 137 -13.61 -11.53 11.29
CA ALA A 137 -12.53 -12.05 10.46
C ALA A 137 -12.94 -12.01 8.98
N ALA A 138 -11.98 -11.74 8.09
CA ALA A 138 -12.18 -11.73 6.66
C ALA A 138 -10.88 -12.11 5.95
N LYS A 139 -10.97 -13.03 4.99
CA LYS A 139 -9.88 -13.33 4.07
C LYS A 139 -10.25 -12.81 2.68
N VAL A 140 -9.41 -11.94 2.12
CA VAL A 140 -9.55 -11.38 0.78
C VAL A 140 -8.39 -11.83 -0.07
N VAL A 141 -8.66 -12.52 -1.18
CA VAL A 141 -7.65 -12.90 -2.16
C VAL A 141 -8.05 -12.34 -3.51
N ILE A 142 -7.10 -11.73 -4.21
CA ILE A 142 -7.21 -11.30 -5.60
C ILE A 142 -6.04 -11.96 -6.32
N GLU A 143 -6.36 -12.99 -7.11
CA GLU A 143 -5.37 -13.80 -7.81
C GLU A 143 -4.66 -13.01 -8.91
N GLU A 144 -5.40 -12.21 -9.69
CA GLU A 144 -4.83 -11.41 -10.77
C GLU A 144 -5.59 -10.11 -10.97
N MET A 145 -4.85 -9.01 -11.00
CA MET A 145 -5.29 -7.72 -11.53
C MET A 145 -4.46 -7.41 -12.76
N SER A 146 -5.10 -6.95 -13.83
CA SER A 146 -4.41 -6.56 -15.05
C SER A 146 -5.12 -5.40 -15.75
N GLY A 147 -4.38 -4.55 -16.46
CA GLY A 147 -4.97 -3.56 -17.36
C GLY A 147 -5.63 -2.32 -16.72
N ILE A 148 -5.70 -2.20 -15.39
CA ILE A 148 -6.48 -1.13 -14.73
C ILE A 148 -5.82 0.24 -14.93
N GLN A 149 -6.52 1.19 -15.57
CA GLN A 149 -5.95 2.50 -15.92
C GLN A 149 -6.11 3.54 -14.81
N ILE A 150 -5.07 3.77 -14.00
CA ILE A 150 -5.14 4.70 -12.84
C ILE A 150 -5.36 6.17 -13.21
N GLY A 151 -5.09 6.58 -14.46
CA GLY A 151 -5.04 7.99 -14.85
C GLY A 151 -6.36 8.76 -14.78
N SER A 152 -7.51 8.08 -14.63
CA SER A 152 -8.83 8.70 -14.44
C SER A 152 -9.23 8.80 -12.96
N ALA A 153 -8.60 8.03 -12.08
CA ALA A 153 -9.00 7.90 -10.70
C ALA A 153 -8.49 9.09 -9.85
N ARG A 154 -9.39 10.03 -9.55
CA ARG A 154 -9.14 11.14 -8.61
C ARG A 154 -8.65 10.67 -7.23
N ILE A 155 -8.95 9.43 -6.86
CA ILE A 155 -8.54 8.77 -5.61
C ILE A 155 -7.02 8.77 -5.48
N VAL A 156 -6.29 8.39 -6.54
CA VAL A 156 -4.83 8.30 -6.49
C VAL A 156 -4.21 9.69 -6.38
N LYS A 157 -4.78 10.68 -7.07
CA LYS A 157 -4.36 12.08 -6.92
C LYS A 157 -4.54 12.60 -5.49
N ARG A 158 -5.61 12.20 -4.80
CA ARG A 158 -5.87 12.56 -3.41
C ARG A 158 -4.85 11.91 -2.46
N ALA A 159 -4.56 10.63 -2.64
CA ALA A 159 -3.64 9.89 -1.79
C ALA A 159 -2.17 10.30 -2.02
N ALA A 160 -1.74 10.43 -3.28
CA ALA A 160 -0.35 10.72 -3.64
C ALA A 160 -0.04 12.23 -3.70
N GLY A 161 -1.05 13.10 -3.79
CA GLY A 161 -0.89 14.54 -4.02
C GLY A 161 -0.53 14.94 -5.45
N TYR A 162 -0.39 13.96 -6.37
CA TYR A 162 0.01 14.18 -7.76
C TYR A 162 -0.86 13.37 -8.72
N ASP A 163 -1.06 13.87 -9.95
CA ASP A 163 -1.77 13.14 -11.00
C ASP A 163 -0.85 12.02 -11.53
N LEU A 164 -1.10 10.80 -11.07
CA LEU A 164 -0.39 9.59 -11.47
C LEU A 164 -1.19 8.88 -12.57
N ARG A 165 -0.53 8.56 -13.67
CA ARG A 165 -1.09 7.75 -14.75
C ARG A 165 -0.27 6.50 -14.94
N GLY A 166 -0.91 5.40 -15.30
CA GLY A 166 -0.25 4.13 -15.56
C GLY A 166 -1.28 3.00 -15.64
N ILE A 167 -0.79 1.80 -15.91
CA ILE A 167 -1.58 0.57 -15.96
C ILE A 167 -1.19 -0.27 -14.75
N LEU A 168 -2.14 -0.48 -13.85
CA LEU A 168 -1.99 -1.30 -12.65
C LEU A 168 -2.25 -2.77 -12.97
N GLY A 169 -1.44 -3.62 -12.37
CA GLY A 169 -1.70 -5.04 -12.23
C GLY A 169 -1.07 -5.56 -10.94
N GLY A 170 -1.35 -6.81 -10.58
CA GLY A 170 -0.84 -7.36 -9.32
C GLY A 170 -1.69 -8.45 -8.71
N THR A 171 -1.32 -8.82 -7.48
CA THR A 171 -2.03 -9.80 -6.66
C THR A 171 -2.15 -9.26 -5.23
N VAL A 172 -3.23 -9.61 -4.54
CA VAL A 172 -3.47 -9.20 -3.15
C VAL A 172 -3.95 -10.42 -2.37
N ASP A 173 -3.32 -10.72 -1.24
CA ASP A 173 -3.78 -11.73 -0.29
C ASP A 173 -3.79 -11.08 1.09
N VAL A 174 -4.94 -11.04 1.74
CA VAL A 174 -5.16 -10.39 3.03
C VAL A 174 -5.95 -11.35 3.91
N ASP A 175 -5.40 -11.72 5.06
CA ASP A 175 -6.06 -12.47 6.13
C ASP A 175 -6.17 -11.55 7.35
N TRP A 176 -7.40 -11.10 7.63
CA TRP A 176 -7.74 -10.25 8.76
C TRP A 176 -8.53 -11.07 9.77
N LYS A 177 -8.06 -11.18 11.02
CA LYS A 177 -8.77 -11.95 12.07
C LYS A 177 -9.36 -11.03 13.13
N GLY A 178 -10.10 -10.01 12.71
CA GLY A 178 -10.80 -9.07 13.60
C GLY A 178 -9.94 -7.95 14.21
N SER A 179 -8.60 -8.01 14.11
CA SER A 179 -7.72 -7.00 14.69
C SER A 179 -6.51 -6.67 13.80
N ALA A 180 -5.97 -5.45 13.93
CA ALA A 180 -4.76 -5.05 13.21
C ALA A 180 -3.51 -5.85 13.63
N GLU A 181 -3.56 -6.51 14.78
CA GLU A 181 -2.49 -7.34 15.32
C GLU A 181 -2.43 -8.70 14.61
N THR A 182 -3.59 -9.19 14.16
CA THR A 182 -3.73 -10.48 13.48
C THR A 182 -3.73 -10.36 11.95
N LEU A 183 -3.50 -9.16 11.42
CA LEU A 183 -3.41 -8.90 9.99
C LEU A 183 -2.17 -9.57 9.39
N VAL A 184 -2.39 -10.50 8.47
CA VAL A 184 -1.38 -11.06 7.58
C VAL A 184 -1.74 -10.65 6.16
N ALA A 185 -0.81 -10.09 5.41
CA ALA A 185 -1.08 -9.71 4.02
C ALA A 185 0.15 -9.84 3.13
N SER A 186 -0.07 -10.15 1.86
CA SER A 186 0.90 -10.11 0.78
C SER A 186 0.33 -9.31 -0.37
N VAL A 187 0.97 -8.19 -0.70
CA VAL A 187 0.52 -7.26 -1.73
C VAL A 187 1.66 -7.12 -2.75
N ASP A 188 1.49 -7.65 -3.97
CA ASP A 188 2.43 -7.47 -5.10
C ASP A 188 1.72 -6.68 -6.20
N LEU A 189 1.89 -5.36 -6.19
CA LEU A 189 1.35 -4.46 -7.21
C LEU A 189 2.45 -4.01 -8.16
N GLY A 190 2.12 -3.91 -9.43
CA GLY A 190 2.94 -3.34 -10.48
C GLY A 190 2.18 -2.26 -11.22
N LEU A 191 2.79 -1.10 -11.42
CA LEU A 191 2.31 -0.08 -12.35
C LEU A 191 3.27 -0.01 -13.53
N SER A 192 2.76 -0.27 -14.72
CA SER A 192 3.51 -0.08 -15.96
C SER A 192 3.17 1.26 -16.61
N GLN A 193 4.11 1.78 -17.41
CA GLN A 193 3.96 3.06 -18.12
C GLN A 193 3.61 4.24 -17.19
N THR A 194 4.15 4.21 -15.98
CA THR A 194 3.83 5.18 -14.94
C THR A 194 4.37 6.56 -15.31
N ARG A 195 3.51 7.58 -15.23
CA ARG A 195 3.85 8.98 -15.45
C ARG A 195 3.21 9.86 -14.38
N ILE A 196 4.00 10.80 -13.84
CA ILE A 196 3.49 11.85 -12.96
C ILE A 196 3.30 13.11 -13.82
N VAL A 197 2.06 13.59 -13.92
CA VAL A 197 1.71 14.74 -14.75
C VAL A 197 1.91 16.03 -13.96
N LYS A 198 2.79 16.90 -14.47
CA LYS A 198 3.07 18.25 -13.94
C LYS A 198 3.10 18.36 -12.40
N PRO A 199 4.00 17.65 -11.71
CA PRO A 199 4.04 17.71 -10.25
C PRO A 199 4.48 19.09 -9.77
N ILE A 200 3.87 19.56 -8.68
CA ILE A 200 4.21 20.84 -8.04
C ILE A 200 5.03 20.54 -6.79
N VAL A 201 6.27 21.04 -6.75
CA VAL A 201 7.15 20.90 -5.58
C VAL A 201 7.10 22.18 -4.77
N PRO A 202 6.57 22.15 -3.53
CA PRO A 202 6.60 23.32 -2.66
C PRO A 202 8.04 23.57 -2.19
N THR A 203 8.57 24.76 -2.42
CA THR A 203 9.86 25.18 -1.87
C THR A 203 9.68 26.42 -1.00
N LYS A 204 10.37 26.46 0.15
CA LYS A 204 10.29 27.61 1.06
C LYS A 204 10.90 28.89 0.48
N GLN A 205 11.88 28.76 -0.41
CA GLN A 205 12.66 29.90 -0.92
C GLN A 205 12.15 30.43 -2.27
N LEU A 206 11.67 29.56 -3.16
CA LEU A 206 11.26 29.92 -4.52
C LEU A 206 9.74 29.83 -4.73
N GLY A 207 8.99 29.43 -3.70
CA GLY A 207 7.57 29.12 -3.82
C GLY A 207 7.32 27.75 -4.49
N PRO A 208 6.08 27.47 -4.91
CA PRO A 208 5.75 26.24 -5.63
C PRO A 208 6.38 26.24 -7.02
N ILE A 209 7.14 25.19 -7.33
CA ILE A 209 7.77 24.98 -8.63
C ILE A 209 6.98 23.91 -9.36
N GLU A 210 6.37 24.26 -10.49
CA GLU A 210 5.77 23.30 -11.40
C GLU A 210 6.85 22.62 -12.24
N LEU A 211 6.92 21.30 -12.20
CA LEU A 211 7.83 20.49 -12.99
C LEU A 211 7.16 20.03 -14.30
N GLY A 212 7.97 19.61 -15.26
CA GLY A 212 7.47 18.87 -16.41
C GLY A 212 7.00 17.46 -16.02
N ASP A 213 6.28 16.80 -16.93
CA ASP A 213 5.86 15.41 -16.74
C ASP A 213 7.08 14.51 -16.47
N ILE A 214 6.94 13.63 -15.47
CA ILE A 214 7.99 12.71 -15.03
C ILE A 214 7.61 11.31 -15.50
N ASP A 215 8.38 10.75 -16.42
CA ASP A 215 8.23 9.37 -16.85
C ASP A 215 8.89 8.43 -15.82
N VAL A 216 8.08 7.84 -14.94
CA VAL A 216 8.53 6.94 -13.86
C VAL A 216 8.78 5.51 -14.37
N GLY A 217 8.16 5.14 -15.49
CA GLY A 217 8.36 3.84 -16.14
C GLY A 217 7.63 2.72 -15.41
N GLU A 218 8.36 1.73 -14.93
CA GLU A 218 7.80 0.60 -14.19
C GLU A 218 7.95 0.85 -12.69
N PHE A 219 6.84 0.84 -11.97
CA PHE A 219 6.81 0.89 -10.51
C PHE A 219 6.35 -0.47 -9.99
N ARG A 220 7.04 -0.97 -8.96
CA ARG A 220 6.70 -2.22 -8.27
C ARG A 220 6.55 -1.94 -6.79
N PHE A 221 5.54 -2.56 -6.19
CA PHE A 221 5.18 -2.43 -4.80
C PHE A 221 4.88 -3.82 -4.24
N LEU A 222 5.93 -4.46 -3.71
CA LEU A 222 5.82 -5.72 -2.97
C LEU A 222 5.94 -5.45 -1.47
N VAL A 223 4.85 -5.64 -0.75
CA VAL A 223 4.74 -5.46 0.70
C VAL A 223 4.19 -6.72 1.34
N GLU A 224 4.75 -7.06 2.50
CA GLU A 224 4.21 -8.12 3.35
C GLU A 224 3.87 -7.56 4.72
N VAL A 225 2.76 -8.01 5.27
CA VAL A 225 2.28 -7.68 6.61
C VAL A 225 2.15 -8.98 7.38
N GLY A 226 2.59 -8.97 8.63
CA GLY A 226 2.45 -10.11 9.52
C GLY A 226 3.20 -9.90 10.82
N LEU A 227 3.18 -10.90 11.69
CA LEU A 227 3.94 -10.87 12.94
C LEU A 227 5.45 -10.83 12.65
N GLN A 228 6.20 -10.06 13.44
CA GLN A 228 7.64 -9.91 13.25
C GLN A 228 8.38 -11.25 13.33
N SER A 229 7.90 -12.20 14.13
CA SER A 229 8.48 -13.54 14.23
C SER A 229 8.21 -14.44 13.02
N GLU A 230 7.14 -14.20 12.26
CA GLU A 230 6.74 -15.02 11.11
C GLU A 230 7.41 -14.56 9.82
N LEU A 231 7.67 -13.26 9.68
CA LEU A 231 8.31 -12.69 8.49
C LEU A 231 9.77 -13.15 8.39
N THR A 232 10.03 -14.11 7.49
CA THR A 232 11.37 -14.69 7.23
C THR A 232 12.45 -13.65 6.98
N SER A 233 12.08 -12.54 6.34
CA SER A 233 12.99 -11.42 6.02
C SER A 233 13.27 -10.52 7.23
N ALA A 234 12.39 -10.52 8.23
CA ALA A 234 12.56 -9.78 9.49
C ALA A 234 13.42 -10.54 10.52
N LYS A 235 13.63 -11.86 10.35
CA LYS A 235 14.50 -12.70 11.20
C LYS A 235 16.00 -12.34 11.13
N GLY A 236 16.37 -11.20 10.54
CA GLY A 236 17.74 -10.79 10.33
C GLY A 236 18.56 -10.76 11.63
N LYS A 237 19.52 -11.70 11.75
CA LYS A 237 20.73 -11.74 12.61
C LYS A 237 20.65 -11.22 14.06
N ARG A 238 19.46 -10.98 14.61
CA ARG A 238 19.32 -10.68 16.04
C ARG A 238 19.57 -11.99 16.77
N GLY A 239 20.71 -12.06 17.44
CA GLY A 239 21.04 -13.15 18.36
C GLY A 239 19.87 -13.40 19.31
N LYS A 240 19.74 -14.66 19.75
CA LYS A 240 18.62 -15.33 20.45
C LYS A 240 17.99 -14.64 21.70
N ARG A 241 18.13 -13.33 21.93
CA ARG A 241 17.96 -12.72 23.26
C ARG A 241 17.04 -11.50 23.36
N LYS A 242 15.92 -11.43 22.63
CA LYS A 242 14.86 -10.48 23.04
C LYS A 242 13.51 -11.17 23.11
N ARG A 243 13.13 -11.58 24.33
CA ARG A 243 11.75 -11.86 24.78
C ARG A 243 10.91 -10.57 24.75
N GLY A 244 10.76 -9.95 23.58
CA GLY A 244 9.83 -8.84 23.39
C GLY A 244 8.48 -9.38 22.90
N LYS A 245 7.38 -8.72 23.26
CA LYS A 245 6.06 -8.98 22.65
C LYS A 245 6.19 -8.86 21.12
N ASP A 246 5.64 -9.83 20.41
CA ASP A 246 5.63 -9.79 18.95
C ASP A 246 4.70 -8.65 18.49
N HIS A 247 5.04 -8.03 17.35
CA HIS A 247 4.28 -6.91 16.81
C HIS A 247 4.04 -7.14 15.33
N THR A 248 2.91 -6.66 14.83
CA THR A 248 2.62 -6.67 13.40
C THR A 248 3.48 -5.64 12.69
N VAL A 249 4.18 -6.09 11.66
CA VAL A 249 5.10 -5.26 10.88
C VAL A 249 4.69 -5.28 9.42
N ILE A 250 4.61 -4.10 8.83
CA ILE A 250 4.53 -3.92 7.37
C ILE A 250 5.97 -3.81 6.86
N LEU A 251 6.41 -4.80 6.07
CA LEU A 251 7.74 -4.91 5.50
C LEU A 251 7.72 -4.60 4.00
N PHE A 252 8.57 -3.66 3.59
CA PHE A 252 8.69 -3.23 2.19
C PHE A 252 9.75 -4.08 1.48
N LYS A 253 9.36 -5.25 0.94
CA LYS A 253 10.31 -6.19 0.33
C LYS A 253 10.95 -5.65 -0.95
N GLU A 254 10.13 -5.19 -1.87
CA GLU A 254 10.57 -4.69 -3.17
C GLU A 254 9.65 -3.56 -3.60
N VAL A 255 9.95 -2.36 -3.12
CA VAL A 255 9.25 -1.14 -3.53
C VAL A 255 10.21 -0.24 -4.28
N GLY A 256 9.86 0.13 -5.51
CA GLY A 256 10.72 0.95 -6.34
C GLY A 256 10.11 1.26 -7.69
N ALA A 257 10.74 2.18 -8.41
CA ALA A 257 10.45 2.46 -9.80
C ALA A 257 11.73 2.52 -10.62
N SER A 258 11.64 2.14 -11.89
CA SER A 258 12.68 2.41 -12.86
C SER A 258 12.09 2.92 -14.16
N GLY A 259 12.54 4.10 -14.58
CA GLY A 259 12.02 4.73 -15.77
C GLY A 259 13.01 5.61 -16.49
N ASP A 260 12.62 5.99 -17.70
CA ASP A 260 12.48 7.39 -18.06
C ASP A 260 13.31 8.42 -17.25
N ASP A 261 12.61 9.26 -16.53
CA ASP A 261 13.19 10.44 -15.91
C ASP A 261 13.80 10.16 -14.52
N ILE A 262 13.35 9.10 -13.86
CA ILE A 262 13.63 8.85 -12.45
C ILE A 262 13.74 7.36 -12.16
N ASP A 263 14.65 6.98 -11.26
CA ASP A 263 14.64 5.70 -10.58
C ASP A 263 14.41 5.92 -9.08
N ILE A 264 13.58 5.09 -8.46
CA ILE A 264 13.22 5.13 -7.04
C ILE A 264 13.44 3.73 -6.47
N ALA A 265 13.99 3.63 -5.26
CA ALA A 265 14.11 2.36 -4.57
C ALA A 265 13.95 2.56 -3.07
N VAL A 266 13.13 1.74 -2.44
CA VAL A 266 12.97 1.67 -0.98
C VAL A 266 13.93 0.61 -0.44
N ASP A 267 14.58 0.91 0.67
CA ASP A 267 15.43 -0.04 1.38
C ASP A 267 14.57 -1.21 1.89
N PRO A 268 14.92 -2.47 1.58
CA PRO A 268 14.20 -3.64 2.07
C PRO A 268 14.12 -3.75 3.61
N SER A 269 14.96 -3.02 4.35
CA SER A 269 14.86 -2.94 5.81
C SER A 269 13.81 -1.93 6.30
N SER A 270 13.16 -1.21 5.40
CA SER A 270 12.12 -0.24 5.75
C SER A 270 10.91 -0.96 6.32
N THR A 271 10.33 -0.43 7.39
CA THR A 271 9.21 -1.06 8.10
C THR A 271 8.23 -0.04 8.68
N ILE A 272 6.97 -0.44 8.83
CA ILE A 272 6.01 0.20 9.74
C ILE A 272 5.66 -0.80 10.82
N ARG A 273 5.79 -0.41 12.09
CA ARG A 273 5.42 -1.27 13.22
C ARG A 273 4.11 -0.81 13.82
N ILE A 274 3.12 -1.69 13.77
CA ILE A 274 1.81 -1.49 14.36
C ILE A 274 1.92 -1.93 15.82
N ILE A 275 1.55 -1.03 16.73
CA ILE A 275 1.54 -1.32 18.16
C ILE A 275 0.12 -1.76 18.52
N PRO A 276 -0.05 -2.89 19.22
CA PRO A 276 -1.33 -3.33 19.76
C PRO A 276 -2.13 -2.21 20.41
N LYS A 277 -3.45 -2.17 20.17
CA LYS A 277 -4.39 -1.17 20.73
C LYS A 277 -4.07 0.31 20.45
N VAL A 278 -3.07 0.61 19.62
CA VAL A 278 -2.68 1.98 19.27
C VAL A 278 -3.18 2.28 17.85
N PRO A 279 -3.82 3.44 17.59
CA PRO A 279 -4.34 3.76 16.27
C PRO A 279 -3.19 3.81 15.25
N PHE A 280 -3.47 3.39 14.01
CA PHE A 280 -2.45 3.27 12.95
C PHE A 280 -1.65 4.56 12.71
N LYS A 281 -2.25 5.74 12.92
CA LYS A 281 -1.56 7.05 12.86
C LYS A 281 -0.33 7.14 13.80
N ASN A 282 -0.31 6.37 14.87
CA ASN A 282 0.77 6.32 15.86
C ASN A 282 1.71 5.12 15.65
N ALA A 283 1.49 4.30 14.62
CA ALA A 283 2.40 3.24 14.22
C ALA A 283 3.79 3.82 13.91
N ARG A 284 4.84 3.11 14.31
CA ARG A 284 6.22 3.59 14.15
C ARG A 284 6.68 3.38 12.72
N LEU A 285 7.07 4.48 12.08
CA LEU A 285 7.56 4.54 10.71
C LEU A 285 9.10 4.56 10.71
N ASP A 286 9.72 3.68 9.94
CA ASP A 286 11.14 3.76 9.57
C ASP A 286 11.28 3.41 8.08
N LEU A 287 11.19 4.42 7.23
CA LEU A 287 11.30 4.28 5.78
C LEU A 287 12.57 4.94 5.28
N HIS A 288 13.31 4.20 4.44
CA HIS A 288 14.48 4.70 3.75
C HIS A 288 14.30 4.51 2.26
N PHE A 289 14.39 5.58 1.48
CA PHE A 289 14.32 5.48 0.02
C PHE A 289 15.43 6.28 -0.65
N ALA A 290 15.79 5.84 -1.84
CA ALA A 290 16.81 6.40 -2.70
C ALA A 290 16.14 6.83 -4.01
N VAL A 291 16.46 8.05 -4.45
CA VAL A 291 15.91 8.65 -5.67
C VAL A 291 17.06 9.08 -6.56
N GLN A 292 17.04 8.66 -7.82
CA GLN A 292 18.00 9.07 -8.83
C GLN A 292 17.26 9.73 -10.00
N PHE A 293 17.47 11.03 -10.16
CA PHE A 293 17.00 11.75 -11.34
C PHE A 293 18.02 11.61 -12.47
N LYS A 294 17.58 11.19 -13.66
CA LYS A 294 18.47 11.07 -14.83
C LYS A 294 18.70 12.45 -15.46
N ASP A 295 19.87 12.67 -16.05
CA ASP A 295 20.19 13.97 -16.66
C ASP A 295 19.16 14.39 -17.73
N ARG A 296 18.60 13.43 -18.46
CA ARG A 296 17.53 13.68 -19.45
C ARG A 296 16.30 14.37 -18.86
N PHE A 297 15.95 14.10 -17.60
CA PHE A 297 14.83 14.74 -16.94
C PHE A 297 15.07 16.25 -16.79
N PHE A 298 16.29 16.63 -16.38
CA PHE A 298 16.65 18.03 -16.18
C PHE A 298 16.77 18.81 -17.49
N ASP A 299 17.12 18.12 -18.58
CA ASP A 299 17.30 18.73 -19.90
C ASP A 299 15.99 18.76 -20.72
N LYS A 300 14.91 18.11 -20.22
CA LYS A 300 13.58 18.05 -20.86
C LYS A 300 13.04 19.46 -21.10
N LYS A 301 12.72 19.72 -22.37
CA LYS A 301 12.14 20.98 -22.84
C LYS A 301 10.62 20.81 -22.94
N VAL A 302 9.87 21.65 -22.24
CA VAL A 302 8.41 21.66 -22.25
C VAL A 302 7.94 22.89 -23.02
N LYS A 303 7.04 22.70 -23.99
CA LYS A 303 6.38 23.81 -24.68
C LYS A 303 5.23 24.32 -23.82
N GLY A 304 5.29 25.59 -23.43
CA GLY A 304 4.19 26.27 -22.74
C GLY A 304 2.99 26.49 -23.66
N ALA A 305 1.86 26.90 -23.08
CA ALA A 305 0.65 27.23 -23.83
C ALA A 305 0.85 28.43 -24.78
N ASP A 306 1.82 29.29 -24.47
CA ASP A 306 2.30 30.43 -25.26
C ASP A 306 3.26 30.02 -26.41
N GLY A 307 3.57 28.73 -26.54
CA GLY A 307 4.53 28.21 -27.52
C GLY A 307 6.00 28.43 -27.13
N SER A 308 6.28 29.07 -25.98
CA SER A 308 7.65 29.22 -25.50
C SER A 308 8.19 27.87 -25.02
N THR A 309 9.49 27.64 -25.22
CA THR A 309 10.13 26.40 -24.77
C THR A 309 10.84 26.68 -23.45
N SER A 310 10.34 26.11 -22.36
CA SER A 310 10.93 26.23 -21.02
C SER A 310 11.59 24.93 -20.59
N GLN A 311 12.58 25.03 -19.70
CA GLN A 311 13.21 23.88 -19.01
C GLN A 311 12.87 23.94 -17.51
N PRO A 312 11.62 23.63 -17.12
CA PRO A 312 11.16 23.79 -15.74
C PRO A 312 12.02 22.99 -14.74
N ASN A 313 12.50 21.82 -15.17
CA ASN A 313 13.25 20.89 -14.32
C ASN A 313 14.67 21.38 -13.99
N ARG A 314 15.22 22.35 -14.73
CA ARG A 314 16.56 22.89 -14.48
C ARG A 314 16.67 23.58 -13.12
N ILE A 315 15.57 24.17 -12.64
CA ILE A 315 15.51 24.79 -11.32
C ILE A 315 15.70 23.75 -10.22
N LEU A 316 15.04 22.58 -10.34
CA LEU A 316 15.23 21.48 -9.39
C LEU A 316 16.69 21.03 -9.31
N ARG A 317 17.38 20.93 -10.46
CA ARG A 317 18.82 20.62 -10.49
C ARG A 317 19.66 21.64 -9.71
N MET A 318 19.29 22.92 -9.79
CA MET A 318 19.96 24.00 -9.07
C MET A 318 19.70 23.87 -7.56
N VAL A 319 18.46 23.63 -7.14
CA VAL A 319 18.07 23.44 -5.74
C VAL A 319 18.82 22.26 -5.12
N LEU A 320 18.85 21.11 -5.81
CA LEU A 320 19.55 19.90 -5.34
C LEU A 320 21.06 20.12 -5.17
N LYS A 321 21.67 20.98 -6.01
CA LYS A 321 23.10 21.31 -5.92
C LYS A 321 23.40 22.38 -4.88
N GLN A 322 22.54 23.39 -4.74
CA GLN A 322 22.80 24.54 -3.88
C GLN A 322 22.55 24.21 -2.41
N ASP A 323 21.51 23.45 -2.08
CA ASP A 323 21.22 23.08 -0.69
C ASP A 323 22.29 22.11 -0.15
N ALA A 324 23.00 22.53 0.90
CA ALA A 324 24.04 21.74 1.54
C ALA A 324 23.51 20.41 2.10
N ARG A 325 22.27 20.38 2.60
CA ARG A 325 21.65 19.17 3.16
C ARG A 325 21.36 18.14 2.07
N MET A 326 20.81 18.59 0.95
CA MET A 326 20.56 17.75 -0.21
C MET A 326 21.87 17.23 -0.80
N ARG A 327 22.90 18.08 -0.86
CA ARG A 327 24.21 17.70 -1.36
C ARG A 327 24.88 16.63 -0.50
N SER A 328 24.79 16.72 0.84
CA SER A 328 25.31 15.69 1.75
C SER A 328 24.52 14.38 1.72
N ALA A 329 23.23 14.46 1.40
CA ALA A 329 22.34 13.32 1.21
C ALA A 329 22.47 12.69 -0.19
N THR A 330 23.17 13.36 -1.12
CA THR A 330 23.39 12.86 -2.48
C THR A 330 24.75 12.19 -2.57
N ARG A 331 24.76 10.92 -2.98
CA ARG A 331 25.99 10.16 -3.26
C ARG A 331 25.88 9.53 -4.64
N ASP A 332 26.88 9.75 -5.48
CA ASP A 332 26.94 9.21 -6.86
C ASP A 332 25.70 9.56 -7.70
N GLY A 333 25.12 10.75 -7.48
CA GLY A 333 23.89 11.22 -8.16
C GLY A 333 22.59 10.64 -7.59
N VAL A 334 22.67 9.86 -6.51
CA VAL A 334 21.52 9.27 -5.82
C VAL A 334 21.24 10.03 -4.54
N LEU A 335 20.04 10.58 -4.41
CA LEU A 335 19.55 11.27 -3.22
C LEU A 335 18.92 10.26 -2.26
N GLY A 336 19.41 10.18 -1.03
CA GLY A 336 18.75 9.43 0.03
C GLY A 336 17.76 10.29 0.84
N VAL A 337 16.64 9.70 1.21
CA VAL A 337 15.67 10.29 2.14
C VAL A 337 15.28 9.23 3.18
N GLY A 338 15.35 9.60 4.45
CA GLY A 338 14.86 8.79 5.55
C GLY A 338 13.65 9.47 6.19
N CYS A 339 12.55 8.74 6.34
CA CYS A 339 11.37 9.18 7.08
C CYS A 339 11.22 8.33 8.34
N ARG A 340 11.30 8.97 9.50
CA ARG A 340 11.15 8.33 10.81
C ARG A 340 10.03 8.98 11.61
N GLY A 341 9.57 8.31 12.66
CA GLY A 341 8.59 8.86 13.60
C GLY A 341 7.31 8.02 13.63
N THR A 342 6.16 8.67 13.59
CA THR A 342 4.86 7.98 13.46
C THR A 342 4.26 8.20 12.08
N VAL A 343 3.37 7.31 11.64
CA VAL A 343 2.70 7.41 10.33
C VAL A 343 1.96 8.75 10.18
N GLY A 344 1.33 9.26 11.24
CA GLY A 344 0.60 10.53 11.24
C GLY A 344 1.47 11.78 11.33
N LYS A 345 2.73 11.65 11.78
CA LYS A 345 3.69 12.76 11.88
C LYS A 345 5.09 12.29 11.44
N PRO A 346 5.28 11.97 10.15
CA PRO A 346 6.57 11.51 9.65
C PRO A 346 7.58 12.67 9.60
N ASP A 347 8.78 12.47 10.16
CA ASP A 347 9.92 13.36 10.03
C ASP A 347 10.83 12.85 8.90
N CYS A 348 10.64 13.42 7.72
CA CYS A 348 11.42 13.09 6.52
C CYS A 348 12.62 14.03 6.38
N ARG A 349 13.82 13.45 6.37
CA ARG A 349 15.09 14.19 6.25
C ARG A 349 15.95 13.63 5.12
N PRO A 350 16.67 14.50 4.39
CA PRO A 350 17.72 14.05 3.49
C PRO A 350 18.80 13.30 4.29
N GLU A 351 19.08 12.04 3.92
CA GLU A 351 20.10 11.19 4.54
C GLU A 351 20.96 10.56 3.43
N GLN A 352 22.11 9.96 3.77
CA GLN A 352 22.88 9.21 2.77
C GLN A 352 22.10 7.98 2.28
N PRO A 353 22.10 7.66 0.98
CA PRO A 353 21.34 6.53 0.45
C PRO A 353 21.88 5.22 1.03
N ARG A 354 20.98 4.41 1.59
CA ARG A 354 21.29 3.06 2.10
C ARG A 354 21.18 1.99 1.01
N VAL A 355 20.33 2.23 0.01
CA VAL A 355 20.15 1.33 -1.13
C VAL A 355 21.40 1.33 -1.99
N ARG A 356 21.99 0.13 -2.19
CA ARG A 356 23.16 -0.05 -3.07
C ARG A 356 22.71 -0.47 -4.46
N GLY A 357 22.60 0.51 -5.35
CA GLY A 357 22.28 0.33 -6.77
C GLY A 357 20.79 0.13 -7.06
N PHE A 358 20.36 0.60 -8.22
CA PHE A 358 19.00 0.39 -8.74
C PHE A 358 19.00 -0.89 -9.57
N LYS A 359 18.25 -1.90 -9.13
CA LYS A 359 17.99 -3.08 -9.96
C LYS A 359 17.00 -2.65 -11.05
N LYS A 360 17.28 -2.98 -12.31
CA LYS A 360 16.28 -2.85 -13.37
C LYS A 360 15.20 -3.90 -13.11
N HIS A 361 14.00 -3.46 -12.76
CA HIS A 361 12.85 -4.34 -12.69
C HIS A 361 12.47 -4.74 -14.13
N LYS A 362 12.06 -6.00 -14.29
CA LYS A 362 11.41 -6.46 -15.53
C LYS A 362 9.94 -6.62 -15.19
N PRO A 363 9.02 -6.20 -16.08
CA PRO A 363 7.60 -6.34 -15.82
C PRO A 363 7.32 -7.84 -15.79
N ARG A 364 6.75 -8.33 -14.68
CA ARG A 364 6.26 -9.71 -14.58
C ARG A 364 4.97 -9.87 -15.37
N PHE A 365 4.13 -8.84 -15.31
CA PHE A 365 2.90 -8.76 -16.06
C PHE A 365 3.26 -8.37 -17.49
N LYS A 366 3.13 -9.31 -18.41
CA LYS A 366 2.99 -8.94 -19.81
C LYS A 366 1.65 -8.22 -19.85
N ALA A 367 1.66 -6.91 -20.12
CA ALA A 367 0.44 -6.24 -20.54
C ALA A 367 -0.15 -7.13 -21.63
N SER A 368 -1.38 -7.58 -21.45
CA SER A 368 -2.17 -8.36 -22.41
C SER A 368 -2.39 -7.50 -23.65
N ALA A 369 -1.31 -7.24 -24.38
CA ALA A 369 -1.35 -6.65 -25.70
C ALA A 369 -1.88 -7.76 -26.60
N SER A 370 -3.21 -7.89 -26.61
CA SER A 370 -4.04 -8.48 -27.65
C SER A 370 -3.24 -9.35 -28.62
N GLU A 371 -2.93 -10.58 -28.21
CA GLU A 371 -2.33 -11.58 -29.10
C GLU A 371 -3.36 -12.09 -30.14
N ASP A 372 -4.59 -11.54 -30.12
CA ASP A 372 -5.72 -11.95 -30.95
C ASP A 372 -5.72 -11.42 -32.40
N GLU A 373 -4.83 -10.50 -32.78
CA GLU A 373 -4.87 -9.92 -34.15
C GLU A 373 -3.87 -10.52 -35.17
N ASP A 374 -2.96 -11.43 -34.78
CA ASP A 374 -1.93 -11.93 -35.72
C ASP A 374 -2.01 -13.44 -36.06
N GLU A 375 -3.04 -14.17 -35.60
CA GLU A 375 -3.17 -15.62 -35.88
C GLU A 375 -4.05 -15.99 -37.10
N GLN A 376 -4.59 -15.03 -37.87
CA GLN A 376 -5.35 -15.34 -39.08
C GLN A 376 -4.58 -15.26 -40.42
N ASP A 377 -3.35 -14.73 -40.47
CA ASP A 377 -2.65 -14.49 -41.75
C ASP A 377 -1.45 -15.41 -42.04
N LYS A 378 -1.33 -16.55 -41.35
CA LYS A 378 -0.26 -17.55 -41.60
C LYS A 378 -0.75 -18.92 -42.09
N ALA A 379 -1.80 -18.94 -42.90
CA ALA A 379 -2.12 -20.09 -43.73
C ALA A 379 -1.54 -19.93 -45.16
N GLN A 380 -0.21 -19.96 -45.31
CA GLN A 380 0.53 -20.44 -46.50
C GLN A 380 2.00 -20.02 -46.44
N LYS A 381 2.84 -20.81 -45.78
CA LYS A 381 4.27 -20.90 -46.14
C LYS A 381 4.81 -22.31 -45.88
N PRO A 382 5.54 -22.90 -46.84
CA PRO A 382 5.97 -24.29 -46.77
C PRO A 382 7.05 -24.54 -45.71
N SER A 383 6.96 -25.71 -45.10
CA SER A 383 7.75 -26.25 -44.01
C SER A 383 9.26 -25.99 -44.09
N ALA A 384 9.77 -25.17 -43.17
CA ALA A 384 11.18 -25.14 -42.82
C ALA A 384 11.46 -26.15 -41.69
N ARG A 385 12.55 -26.91 -41.86
CA ARG A 385 13.04 -28.03 -41.04
C ARG A 385 12.80 -27.90 -39.53
N LYS A 386 12.18 -28.94 -38.96
CA LYS A 386 12.19 -29.31 -37.54
C LYS A 386 13.62 -29.26 -36.98
N ASN A 387 13.90 -28.27 -36.13
CA ASN A 387 15.00 -28.34 -35.18
C ASN A 387 14.55 -29.22 -34.02
N LEU A 388 14.99 -30.48 -34.01
CA LEU A 388 14.80 -31.37 -32.88
C LEU A 388 15.49 -30.79 -31.63
N PRO A 389 14.84 -30.84 -30.45
CA PRO A 389 15.46 -30.44 -29.20
C PRO A 389 16.67 -31.34 -28.93
N LYS A 390 17.83 -30.72 -28.67
CA LYS A 390 19.05 -31.44 -28.28
C LYS A 390 18.77 -32.19 -26.96
N PRO A 391 19.13 -33.48 -26.85
CA PRO A 391 18.94 -34.25 -25.63
C PRO A 391 19.70 -33.60 -24.48
N LYS A 392 19.03 -33.44 -23.34
CA LYS A 392 19.67 -32.99 -22.09
C LYS A 392 20.78 -33.99 -21.74
N PRO A 393 21.98 -33.52 -21.34
CA PRO A 393 23.09 -34.39 -20.96
C PRO A 393 22.67 -35.28 -19.79
N SER A 394 23.03 -36.56 -19.88
CA SER A 394 22.67 -37.54 -18.86
C SER A 394 23.33 -37.21 -17.52
N ALA A 395 22.76 -37.66 -16.40
CA ALA A 395 23.35 -37.47 -15.07
C ALA A 395 24.81 -38.00 -14.99
N LYS A 396 25.14 -38.99 -15.84
CA LYS A 396 26.48 -39.58 -15.95
C LYS A 396 27.48 -38.62 -16.60
N ASP A 397 27.05 -37.83 -17.58
CA ASP A 397 27.89 -36.83 -18.25
C ASP A 397 28.21 -35.65 -17.32
N ARG A 398 27.22 -35.24 -16.50
CA ARG A 398 27.42 -34.21 -15.46
C ARG A 398 28.41 -34.64 -14.37
N ALA A 399 28.43 -35.92 -14.02
CA ALA A 399 29.38 -36.46 -13.04
C ALA A 399 30.82 -36.50 -13.60
N ALA A 400 30.99 -36.82 -14.89
CA ALA A 400 32.29 -36.81 -15.56
C ALA A 400 32.85 -35.38 -15.70
N GLU A 401 31.98 -34.40 -16.00
CA GLU A 401 32.36 -32.99 -16.12
C GLU A 401 32.78 -32.39 -14.77
N ARG A 402 32.08 -32.74 -13.67
CA ARG A 402 32.49 -32.36 -12.30
C ARG A 402 33.85 -32.96 -11.90
N ARG A 403 34.16 -34.19 -12.33
CA ARG A 403 35.47 -34.81 -12.06
C ARG A 403 36.61 -34.11 -12.81
N ARG A 404 36.39 -33.68 -14.07
CA ARG A 404 37.38 -32.88 -14.82
C ARG A 404 37.62 -31.52 -14.18
N ALA A 405 36.56 -30.81 -13.79
CA ALA A 405 36.68 -29.51 -13.12
C ALA A 405 37.41 -29.59 -11.76
N ALA A 406 37.28 -30.72 -11.04
CA ALA A 406 38.00 -30.95 -9.80
C ALA A 406 39.50 -31.27 -10.01
N GLN A 407 39.85 -31.95 -11.11
CA GLN A 407 41.26 -32.22 -11.45
C GLN A 407 41.99 -30.95 -11.89
N ASP A 408 41.35 -30.06 -12.67
CA ASP A 408 41.98 -28.81 -13.11
C ASP A 408 42.27 -27.84 -11.96
N ARG A 409 41.48 -27.89 -10.87
CA ARG A 409 41.75 -27.10 -9.66
C ARG A 409 42.99 -27.56 -8.86
N ARG A 410 43.47 -28.79 -9.05
CA ARG A 410 44.69 -29.28 -8.39
C ARG A 410 45.99 -28.88 -9.10
N ALA A 411 45.92 -28.38 -10.34
CA ALA A 411 47.11 -28.01 -11.11
C ALA A 411 47.47 -26.52 -11.06
N ALA A 412 46.70 -25.68 -10.36
CA ALA A 412 47.01 -24.26 -10.24
C ALA A 412 48.11 -23.99 -9.19
N PRO A 413 49.25 -23.37 -9.54
CA PRO A 413 50.30 -23.03 -8.58
C PRO A 413 49.82 -21.98 -7.58
N ARG A 414 49.96 -22.28 -6.29
CA ARG A 414 49.68 -21.37 -5.17
C ARG A 414 50.64 -20.17 -5.24
N SER A 415 50.14 -19.01 -5.64
CA SER A 415 50.85 -17.74 -5.52
C SER A 415 51.06 -17.39 -4.03
N SER A 416 52.32 -17.16 -3.67
CA SER A 416 52.80 -16.78 -2.34
C SER A 416 52.09 -15.57 -1.75
N ALA A 417 51.66 -15.70 -0.49
CA ALA A 417 51.10 -14.64 0.34
C ALA A 417 52.15 -13.56 0.66
N PRO A 418 51.77 -12.27 0.77
CA PRO A 418 52.67 -11.22 1.20
C PRO A 418 52.88 -11.26 2.72
N ALA A 419 54.13 -11.07 3.11
CA ALA A 419 54.62 -11.06 4.48
C ALA A 419 53.96 -9.97 5.34
N ARG A 420 53.51 -10.37 6.53
CA ARG A 420 53.13 -9.45 7.62
C ARG A 420 54.37 -8.76 8.16
N GLY A 421 54.49 -7.46 7.92
CA GLY A 421 55.43 -6.58 8.60
C GLY A 421 54.98 -6.34 10.04
N SER A 422 55.78 -6.86 10.97
CA SER A 422 55.73 -6.55 12.40
C SER A 422 56.37 -5.17 12.61
N ALA A 423 55.61 -4.21 13.15
CA ALA A 423 56.14 -2.94 13.61
C ALA A 423 55.73 -2.73 15.06
N ASN A 424 56.72 -2.89 15.93
CA ASN A 424 56.74 -2.47 17.33
C ASN A 424 56.31 -1.01 17.46
N ASN A 425 55.39 -0.71 18.37
CA ASN A 425 55.37 0.59 19.00
C ASN A 425 54.91 0.48 20.46
N SER A 426 55.89 0.25 21.33
CA SER A 426 55.80 0.44 22.77
C SER A 426 55.88 1.94 23.08
N GLY A 427 54.75 2.54 23.42
CA GLY A 427 54.63 3.93 23.86
C GLY A 427 53.73 4.01 25.08
N SER A 428 54.32 3.79 26.25
CA SER A 428 53.74 4.08 27.56
C SER A 428 53.58 5.59 27.73
N SER A 429 52.35 6.04 27.98
CA SER A 429 52.11 7.29 28.72
C SER A 429 50.79 7.17 29.48
N ASN A 430 50.93 6.96 30.78
CA ASN A 430 49.90 7.20 31.79
C ASN A 430 49.34 8.62 31.62
N PHE A 431 48.03 8.75 31.50
CA PHE A 431 47.33 10.01 31.73
C PHE A 431 46.22 9.76 32.75
N GLU A 432 46.48 10.29 33.95
CA GLU A 432 45.52 10.49 35.04
C GLU A 432 44.22 11.11 34.51
N ARG A 433 43.10 10.42 34.72
CA ARG A 433 41.76 10.99 34.58
C ARG A 433 41.36 11.60 35.91
N SER A 434 41.38 12.93 35.98
CA SER A 434 40.61 13.69 36.99
C SER A 434 39.12 13.72 36.61
N PRO A 435 38.20 13.73 37.60
CA PRO A 435 36.76 13.76 37.37
C PRO A 435 36.26 15.17 36.96
N PRO A 436 35.17 15.26 36.17
CA PRO A 436 34.63 16.55 35.73
C PRO A 436 33.90 17.30 36.86
N ASN A 437 34.30 18.55 37.01
CA ASN A 437 33.81 19.53 37.96
C ASN A 437 32.41 20.02 37.56
N ARG A 438 31.43 19.88 38.46
CA ARG A 438 30.07 20.45 38.36
C ARG A 438 30.14 21.96 38.56
N GLY A 439 30.02 22.73 37.48
CA GLY A 439 29.85 24.17 37.52
C GLY A 439 28.36 24.54 37.45
N SER A 440 27.83 25.08 38.54
CA SER A 440 26.50 25.71 38.61
C SER A 440 26.46 27.01 37.79
N PRO A 441 25.33 27.35 37.14
CA PRO A 441 25.17 28.66 36.49
C PRO A 441 24.90 29.78 37.51
N PRO A 442 25.39 31.02 37.26
CA PRO A 442 25.15 32.17 38.13
C PRO A 442 23.73 32.75 37.96
N PRO A 443 23.18 33.41 39.00
CA PRO A 443 21.87 34.06 38.93
C PRO A 443 21.96 35.38 38.13
N SER A 444 21.17 35.48 37.07
CA SER A 444 21.00 36.72 36.31
C SER A 444 20.17 37.72 37.11
N ALA A 445 20.82 38.82 37.47
CA ALA A 445 20.22 39.97 38.13
C ALA A 445 19.30 40.77 37.19
N LEU A 446 18.13 41.10 37.74
CA LEU A 446 17.38 42.35 37.61
C LEU A 446 17.96 43.43 36.69
N ARG A 447 17.17 43.89 35.71
CA ARG A 447 17.13 45.30 35.26
C ARG A 447 15.89 45.57 34.37
N PRO A 448 15.48 46.84 34.16
CA PRO A 448 14.12 47.26 34.43
C PRO A 448 13.33 47.70 33.20
N SER A 449 12.03 47.82 33.45
CA SER A 449 10.99 48.52 32.69
C SER A 449 11.48 49.74 31.90
N SER A 450 11.11 49.79 30.62
CA SER A 450 11.06 51.01 29.82
C SER A 450 9.95 50.87 28.80
N ALA A 451 8.82 51.46 29.14
CA ALA A 451 7.67 51.68 28.29
C ALA A 451 8.09 52.33 26.96
N THR A 452 7.73 51.71 25.85
CA THR A 452 7.74 52.36 24.53
C THR A 452 6.30 52.43 24.03
N LEU A 453 5.80 53.65 24.01
CA LEU A 453 4.50 54.07 23.50
C LEU A 453 4.26 53.52 22.09
N ALA A 454 3.17 52.79 21.93
CA ALA A 454 2.59 52.42 20.65
C ALA A 454 2.17 53.71 19.91
N ARG A 455 2.72 53.89 18.72
CA ARG A 455 2.39 54.98 17.80
C ARG A 455 1.33 54.42 16.81
N PRO A 456 0.11 54.97 16.74
CA PRO A 456 -0.90 54.46 15.81
C PRO A 456 -0.52 54.80 14.37
N ILE A 457 -0.52 53.78 13.51
CA ILE A 457 -0.36 53.91 12.06
C ILE A 457 -1.71 54.37 11.48
N PRO A 458 -1.76 55.50 10.73
CA PRO A 458 -2.98 55.93 10.08
C PRO A 458 -3.29 55.06 8.85
N THR A 459 -4.46 54.42 8.86
CA THR A 459 -5.05 53.76 7.69
C THR A 459 -5.59 54.81 6.71
N PRO A 460 -5.24 54.75 5.41
CA PRO A 460 -5.85 55.62 4.41
C PRO A 460 -7.23 55.11 3.97
N ASN A 461 -8.23 55.99 4.11
CA ASN A 461 -9.55 55.95 3.47
C ASN A 461 -9.44 55.72 1.96
N PRO A 462 -10.16 54.75 1.37
CA PRO A 462 -10.56 54.83 -0.03
C PRO A 462 -11.93 55.49 -0.16
N SER A 463 -11.90 56.71 -0.70
CA SER A 463 -13.07 57.48 -1.11
C SER A 463 -13.85 56.77 -2.22
N SER A 464 -15.16 56.64 -2.00
CA SER A 464 -16.27 56.84 -2.94
C SER A 464 -15.99 56.71 -4.44
N VAL A 465 -16.47 55.62 -5.05
CA VAL A 465 -16.78 55.56 -6.48
C VAL A 465 -18.26 55.18 -6.68
N THR A 466 -19.01 56.21 -7.04
CA THR A 466 -20.04 56.25 -8.10
C THR A 466 -20.99 55.06 -8.27
N ARG A 467 -22.12 55.15 -7.55
CA ARG A 467 -23.51 55.05 -8.03
C ARG A 467 -23.71 54.70 -9.52
N GLU A 468 -24.20 53.50 -9.80
CA GLU A 468 -24.96 53.18 -11.00
C GLU A 468 -26.28 52.51 -10.59
N MET A 469 -27.39 53.09 -11.04
CA MET A 469 -28.77 52.70 -10.74
C MET A 469 -29.23 51.64 -11.74
N GLN A 470 -30.00 50.63 -11.28
CA GLN A 470 -31.24 50.05 -11.88
C GLN A 470 -31.49 48.62 -11.35
N PRO A 471 -32.72 48.07 -11.46
CA PRO A 471 -34.00 48.59 -11.00
C PRO A 471 -34.70 47.63 -10.01
N MET A 472 -35.60 48.18 -9.21
CA MET A 472 -36.50 47.44 -8.30
C MET A 472 -37.43 46.51 -9.09
N VAL A 473 -37.52 45.25 -8.63
CA VAL A 473 -38.64 44.36 -8.91
C VAL A 473 -39.46 44.24 -7.61
N PRO A 474 -40.78 44.43 -7.63
CA PRO A 474 -41.61 44.29 -6.45
C PRO A 474 -41.87 42.80 -6.22
N ASN A 475 -41.56 42.30 -5.03
CA ASN A 475 -42.15 41.05 -4.54
C ASN A 475 -43.04 41.40 -3.37
N ASP A 476 -44.33 41.27 -3.63
CA ASP A 476 -45.40 41.39 -2.67
C ASP A 476 -45.27 40.31 -1.59
N SER A 477 -45.41 40.81 -0.37
CA SER A 477 -45.81 40.20 0.88
C SER A 477 -46.74 38.98 0.79
N ALA A 478 -46.55 38.02 1.70
CA ALA A 478 -47.63 37.50 2.56
C ALA A 478 -47.14 36.40 3.52
N TYR A 479 -47.36 36.62 4.83
CA TYR A 479 -47.48 35.64 5.93
C TYR A 479 -46.23 34.84 6.32
N GLY A 480 -45.82 34.68 7.58
CA GLY A 480 -46.26 35.02 8.94
C GLY A 480 -45.19 34.36 9.84
N GLY A 481 -44.60 35.02 10.84
CA GLY A 481 -45.21 35.25 12.16
C GLY A 481 -44.98 34.02 13.07
N GLY A 482 -44.13 34.14 14.10
CA GLY A 482 -44.18 33.29 15.30
C GLY A 482 -42.84 32.74 15.79
N ASP A 483 -42.60 32.98 17.08
CA ASP A 483 -41.74 32.30 18.08
C ASP A 483 -40.22 32.54 18.01
N GLU A 484 -39.66 33.35 18.92
CA GLU A 484 -39.46 33.14 20.39
C GLU A 484 -38.45 32.01 20.63
N GLU A 485 -37.21 32.40 20.94
CA GLU A 485 -36.60 32.25 22.28
C GLU A 485 -36.21 30.79 22.54
N ASP A 486 -34.91 30.50 22.54
CA ASP A 486 -34.29 29.78 23.66
C ASP A 486 -32.76 29.78 23.50
N GLU A 487 -32.13 30.44 24.47
CA GLU A 487 -30.70 30.47 24.72
C GLU A 487 -30.33 29.16 25.42
N GLU A 488 -29.73 28.20 24.71
CA GLU A 488 -29.13 27.04 25.37
C GLU A 488 -27.72 27.40 25.86
N GLU A 489 -27.67 27.82 27.12
CA GLU A 489 -26.49 27.80 27.99
C GLU A 489 -26.07 26.33 28.19
N ASN A 490 -24.99 25.92 27.50
CA ASN A 490 -24.29 24.68 27.84
C ASN A 490 -23.41 24.95 29.06
N GLU A 491 -23.91 24.56 30.23
CA GLU A 491 -23.13 24.42 31.46
C GLU A 491 -22.12 23.28 31.27
N GLU A 492 -20.84 23.62 31.21
CA GLU A 492 -19.73 22.67 31.27
C GLU A 492 -19.64 22.16 32.73
N GLU A 493 -20.16 20.96 32.98
CA GLU A 493 -19.92 20.21 34.22
C GLU A 493 -18.50 19.62 34.17
N ASP A 494 -17.58 20.29 34.87
CA ASP A 494 -16.26 19.80 35.24
C ASP A 494 -16.41 18.63 36.23
N GLU A 495 -16.41 17.39 35.71
CA GLU A 495 -16.21 16.18 36.51
C GLU A 495 -14.72 16.00 36.80
N GLU A 496 -14.28 16.48 37.97
CA GLU A 496 -12.99 16.13 38.57
C GLU A 496 -13.02 14.66 39.00
N GLU A 497 -12.51 13.76 38.15
CA GLU A 497 -12.17 12.39 38.55
C GLU A 497 -10.86 12.41 39.35
N ASP A 498 -11.01 12.43 40.67
CA ASP A 498 -10.01 12.04 41.67
C ASP A 498 -9.69 10.55 41.48
N ASP A 499 -8.66 10.24 40.69
CA ASP A 499 -8.05 8.91 40.68
C ASP A 499 -7.10 8.80 41.88
N GLU A 500 -7.65 8.25 42.97
CA GLU A 500 -6.93 7.84 44.16
C GLU A 500 -5.84 6.81 43.81
N ASP A 501 -4.61 7.13 44.23
CA ASP A 501 -3.45 6.24 44.23
C ASP A 501 -3.75 5.00 45.11
N GLU A 502 -4.03 3.85 44.48
CA GLU A 502 -3.95 2.54 45.14
C GLU A 502 -2.57 1.91 44.86
N ASP A 503 -1.70 2.10 45.84
CA ASP A 503 -0.47 1.34 46.07
C ASP A 503 -0.81 -0.15 46.26
N GLU A 504 -0.62 -0.98 45.24
CA GLU A 504 -0.52 -2.44 45.41
C GLU A 504 0.97 -2.85 45.40
N ASP A 505 1.52 -2.88 46.61
CA ASP A 505 2.61 -3.77 47.02
C ASP A 505 2.16 -5.23 46.80
N ASP A 506 2.86 -5.98 45.93
CA ASP A 506 2.91 -7.45 45.96
C ASP A 506 4.32 -7.82 45.45
N GLU A 507 5.27 -7.93 46.38
CA GLU A 507 5.68 -9.16 47.07
C GLU A 507 6.48 -10.11 46.16
N ASP A 508 7.69 -10.35 46.66
CA ASP A 508 8.76 -11.21 46.18
C ASP A 508 8.30 -12.64 45.82
N ASP A 509 8.46 -13.01 44.54
CA ASP A 509 8.57 -14.43 44.15
C ASP A 509 10.05 -14.74 43.85
N GLU A 510 10.78 -15.08 44.91
CA GLU A 510 12.03 -15.83 44.86
C GLU A 510 11.69 -17.31 44.57
N ASP A 511 11.48 -17.67 43.30
CA ASP A 511 11.35 -19.09 42.92
C ASP A 511 12.64 -19.63 42.31
N ASP A 512 13.35 -20.35 43.18
CA ASP A 512 14.24 -21.49 42.99
C ASP A 512 14.62 -21.89 41.54
N ASP A 513 15.86 -21.56 41.19
CA ASP A 513 16.65 -22.28 40.19
C ASP A 513 17.02 -23.66 40.76
N GLU A 514 16.12 -24.65 40.69
CA GLU A 514 16.48 -26.06 40.87
C GLU A 514 17.03 -26.63 39.57
N ASP A 515 18.31 -26.99 39.65
CA ASP A 515 19.08 -27.81 38.72
C ASP A 515 18.34 -29.12 38.40
N GLU A 516 18.03 -29.36 37.12
CA GLU A 516 17.82 -30.73 36.62
C GLU A 516 18.88 -31.08 35.59
N ASP A 517 19.64 -32.07 36.03
CA ASP A 517 20.84 -32.67 35.48
C ASP A 517 20.66 -33.29 34.10
N ASP A 518 21.82 -33.38 33.45
CA ASP A 518 22.15 -34.23 32.32
C ASP A 518 21.59 -35.66 32.45
N GLU A 519 20.79 -36.11 31.48
CA GLU A 519 20.78 -37.52 31.08
C GLU A 519 20.89 -37.61 29.55
N ASP A 520 22.10 -37.93 29.13
CA ASP A 520 22.46 -38.54 27.85
C ASP A 520 21.66 -39.84 27.71
N ASP A 521 20.77 -39.94 26.71
CA ASP A 521 20.30 -41.23 26.21
C ASP A 521 20.69 -41.38 24.73
N ASP A 522 21.86 -41.98 24.56
CA ASP A 522 22.29 -42.72 23.39
C ASP A 522 21.37 -43.94 23.20
N GLU A 523 20.37 -43.86 22.32
CA GLU A 523 19.73 -45.06 21.79
C GLU A 523 20.09 -45.25 20.31
N ASP A 524 21.11 -46.09 20.15
CA ASP A 524 21.43 -46.88 18.97
C ASP A 524 20.19 -47.66 18.50
N GLU A 525 19.66 -47.34 17.32
CA GLU A 525 18.88 -48.29 16.51
C GLU A 525 19.76 -48.78 15.35
N GLU A 526 20.60 -49.77 15.67
CA GLU A 526 20.97 -50.83 14.73
C GLU A 526 19.84 -51.88 14.65
N GLU A 527 19.93 -52.73 13.62
CA GLU A 527 19.10 -53.91 13.29
C GLU A 527 17.91 -53.65 12.34
N ASP A 528 17.63 -54.48 11.34
CA ASP A 528 18.41 -55.48 10.59
C ASP A 528 17.48 -55.92 9.43
N ASP A 529 18.10 -56.39 8.35
CA ASP A 529 17.64 -57.34 7.33
C ASP A 529 16.14 -57.73 7.21
N GLU A 530 15.56 -57.47 6.02
CA GLU A 530 15.04 -58.50 5.09
C GLU A 530 14.87 -57.99 3.64
#